data_AF-A0A7S3Y689-F1
#
_entry.id   AF-A0A7S3Y689-F1
#
_cell.length_a   1.000
_cell.length_b   1.000
_cell.length_c   1.000
_cell.angle_alpha   90.00
_cell.angle_beta   90.00
_cell.angle_gamma   90.00
#
_symmetry.space_group_name_H-M   'P 1'
#
loop_
_entity.id
_entity.type
_entity.pdbx_description
1 polymer ?
#
loop_
_entity_poly.entity_id
_entity_poly.type
_entity_poly.pdbx_seq_one_letter_code
_entity_poly.pdbx_strand_id
1 'polypeptide(L)'
;VNVKSKRCHHPGCIKWPSFSFEGEQKGARFCALHKLPGMVNLKSKRCKHAGCEKFVRPLSGFCAQHKASMGCEHAGCNKKPRYNFEGEQRGKLCQQHRQKGMVFVRRRKACRHAGCAAAPSQEGKHCEAHKQEGTVGAAAGA
;
A
#
# COMPACT_ATOMS: atom_id res chain seq x y z
N VAL A 1 10.47 -4.46 25.14
CA VAL A 1 9.27 -4.54 24.27
C VAL A 1 8.63 -3.16 24.20
N ASN A 2 8.39 -2.59 23.02
CA ASN A 2 7.84 -1.22 22.93
C ASN A 2 6.69 -1.19 21.92
N VAL A 3 5.46 -1.33 22.42
CA VAL A 3 4.23 -1.27 21.61
C VAL A 3 3.60 0.09 21.83
N LYS A 4 3.84 1.04 20.91
CA LYS A 4 3.05 2.28 20.80
C LYS A 4 1.62 1.90 20.41
N SER A 5 0.80 1.54 21.39
CA SER A 5 -0.61 1.20 21.20
C SER A 5 -1.37 2.46 20.77
N LYS A 6 -1.74 2.54 19.48
CA LYS A 6 -2.62 3.62 18.99
C LYS A 6 -3.95 3.52 19.75
N ARG A 7 -4.29 4.55 20.52
CA ARG A 7 -5.60 4.67 21.18
C ARG A 7 -6.62 5.31 20.24
N CYS A 8 -7.89 5.17 20.59
CA CYS A 8 -8.98 5.89 19.94
C CYS A 8 -8.68 7.40 19.90
N HIS A 9 -9.05 8.05 18.79
CA HIS A 9 -8.76 9.47 18.57
C HIS A 9 -9.63 10.41 19.42
N HIS A 10 -10.74 9.90 19.97
CA HIS A 10 -11.59 10.66 20.88
C HIS A 10 -10.84 11.03 22.17
N PRO A 11 -10.88 12.30 22.61
CA PRO A 11 -10.20 12.75 23.83
C PRO A 11 -10.62 11.91 25.04
N GLY A 12 -9.65 11.53 25.87
CA GLY A 12 -9.86 10.70 27.06
C GLY A 12 -10.18 9.22 26.79
N CYS A 13 -10.28 8.78 25.54
CA CYS A 13 -10.65 7.40 25.25
C CYS A 13 -9.43 6.46 25.29
N ILE A 14 -9.47 5.49 26.20
CA ILE A 14 -8.41 4.46 26.32
C ILE A 14 -8.63 3.21 25.46
N LYS A 15 -9.76 3.12 24.76
CA LYS A 15 -10.14 1.94 23.98
C LYS A 15 -9.32 1.81 22.69
N TRP A 16 -9.13 0.57 22.27
CA TRP A 16 -8.48 0.25 21.00
C TRP A 16 -9.35 0.65 19.81
N PRO A 17 -8.80 1.38 18.83
CA PRO A 17 -9.54 1.74 17.64
C PRO A 17 -9.78 0.49 16.77
N SER A 18 -10.99 0.40 16.22
CA SER A 18 -11.42 -0.69 15.33
C SER A 18 -12.18 -0.18 14.10
N PHE A 19 -12.63 1.07 14.11
CA PHE A 19 -13.42 1.70 13.07
C PHE A 19 -12.62 2.80 12.37
N SER A 20 -12.80 2.90 11.06
CA SER A 20 -12.41 4.08 10.29
C SER A 20 -13.22 4.21 9.00
N PHE A 21 -13.05 5.32 8.30
CA PHE A 21 -13.65 5.54 6.98
C PHE A 21 -13.06 4.61 5.92
N GLU A 22 -13.87 4.32 4.90
CA GLU A 22 -13.42 3.55 3.74
C GLU A 22 -12.30 4.31 3.00
N GLY A 23 -11.25 3.59 2.59
CA GLY A 23 -10.08 4.17 1.91
C GLY A 23 -8.99 4.73 2.83
N GLU A 24 -9.21 4.79 4.15
CA GLU A 24 -8.21 5.40 5.04
C GLU A 24 -6.98 4.51 5.25
N GLN A 25 -5.79 5.02 4.89
CA GLN A 25 -4.54 4.25 4.93
C GLN A 25 -3.84 4.21 6.31
N LYS A 26 -4.29 5.03 7.28
CA LYS A 26 -3.61 5.17 8.58
C LYS A 26 -4.08 4.16 9.65
N GLY A 27 -5.02 3.29 9.30
CA GLY A 27 -5.58 2.23 10.16
C GLY A 27 -6.83 2.70 10.89
N ALA A 28 -7.32 1.89 11.83
CA ALA A 28 -8.48 2.27 12.64
C ALA A 28 -8.15 3.49 13.51
N ARG A 29 -9.07 4.45 13.57
CA ARG A 29 -8.91 5.68 14.38
C ARG A 29 -9.90 5.77 15.53
N PHE A 30 -11.04 5.10 15.42
CA PHE A 30 -12.12 5.21 16.39
C PHE A 30 -12.49 3.85 16.97
N CYS A 31 -12.90 3.82 18.23
CA CYS A 31 -13.41 2.61 18.87
C CYS A 31 -14.91 2.40 18.54
N ALA A 32 -15.49 1.28 18.96
CA ALA A 32 -16.90 0.97 18.70
C ALA A 32 -17.89 2.01 19.26
N LEU A 33 -17.52 2.65 20.38
CA LEU A 33 -18.33 3.70 21.01
C LEU A 33 -18.24 5.04 20.27
N HIS A 34 -17.09 5.35 19.68
CA HIS A 34 -16.85 6.63 18.99
C HIS A 34 -16.88 6.47 17.48
N LYS A 35 -17.64 5.50 16.96
CA LYS A 35 -17.83 5.33 15.52
C LYS A 35 -18.68 6.48 15.00
N LEU A 36 -18.25 7.10 13.90
CA LEU A 36 -19.05 8.06 13.16
C LEU A 36 -19.88 7.34 12.08
N PRO A 37 -21.01 7.92 11.64
CA PRO A 37 -21.75 7.41 10.49
C PRO A 37 -20.83 7.33 9.26
N GLY A 38 -20.90 6.21 8.53
CA GLY A 38 -20.01 5.93 7.40
C GLY A 38 -18.68 5.24 7.75
N MET A 39 -18.40 4.95 9.03
CA MET A 39 -17.23 4.18 9.41
C MET A 39 -17.45 2.67 9.32
N VAL A 40 -16.43 1.97 8.84
CA VAL A 40 -16.39 0.51 8.70
C VAL A 40 -15.48 -0.13 9.74
N ASN A 41 -15.88 -1.29 10.25
CA ASN A 41 -15.06 -2.07 11.18
C ASN A 41 -13.88 -2.72 10.42
N LEU A 42 -12.66 -2.26 10.68
CA LEU A 42 -11.44 -2.74 10.04
C LEU A 42 -10.91 -4.05 10.63
N LYS A 43 -11.33 -4.44 11.84
CA LYS A 43 -10.90 -5.70 12.48
C LYS A 43 -11.58 -6.93 11.90
N SER A 44 -12.79 -6.77 11.36
CA SER A 44 -13.60 -7.86 10.80
C SER A 44 -13.68 -7.83 9.27
N LYS A 45 -12.78 -7.10 8.59
CA LYS A 45 -12.78 -7.09 7.12
C LYS A 45 -12.39 -8.46 6.57
N ARG A 46 -13.20 -8.94 5.62
CA ARG A 46 -12.91 -10.14 4.82
C ARG A 46 -12.07 -9.80 3.60
N CYS A 47 -11.41 -10.81 3.05
CA CYS A 47 -10.62 -10.70 1.83
C CYS A 47 -11.51 -10.36 0.64
N LYS A 48 -11.12 -9.36 -0.18
CA LYS A 48 -11.82 -8.99 -1.42
C LYS A 48 -11.64 -9.99 -2.57
N HIS A 49 -10.91 -11.08 -2.36
CA HIS A 49 -10.76 -12.13 -3.36
C HIS A 49 -12.02 -13.00 -3.37
N ALA A 50 -12.60 -13.23 -4.55
CA ALA A 50 -13.79 -14.05 -4.73
C ALA A 50 -13.59 -15.43 -4.09
N GLY A 51 -14.54 -15.85 -3.24
CA GLY A 51 -14.46 -17.12 -2.52
C GLY A 51 -13.46 -17.18 -1.35
N CYS A 52 -12.84 -16.07 -0.95
CA CYS A 52 -11.93 -16.06 0.20
C CYS A 52 -12.58 -15.50 1.47
N GLU A 53 -12.80 -16.37 2.46
CA GLU A 53 -13.40 -15.98 3.75
C GLU A 53 -12.40 -15.55 4.82
N LYS A 54 -11.10 -15.53 4.49
CA LYS A 54 -10.04 -15.19 5.45
C LYS A 54 -10.11 -13.71 5.84
N PHE A 55 -9.90 -13.44 7.12
CA PHE A 55 -9.75 -12.09 7.64
C PHE A 55 -8.50 -11.42 7.07
N VAL A 56 -8.64 -10.12 6.75
CA VAL A 56 -7.51 -9.32 6.29
C VAL A 56 -6.89 -8.59 7.47
N ARG A 57 -5.58 -8.41 7.42
CA ARG A 57 -4.95 -7.43 8.31
C ARG A 57 -5.51 -6.04 7.95
N PRO A 58 -5.65 -5.14 8.93
CA PRO A 58 -6.14 -3.80 8.67
C PRO A 58 -5.31 -3.21 7.52
N LEU A 59 -6.01 -2.66 6.51
CA LEU A 59 -5.47 -1.90 5.37
C LEU A 59 -5.17 -2.66 4.07
N SER A 60 -5.05 -4.00 4.05
CA SER A 60 -4.64 -4.69 2.81
C SER A 60 -5.77 -5.04 1.86
N GLY A 61 -7.04 -5.04 2.29
CA GLY A 61 -8.19 -5.47 1.46
C GLY A 61 -8.15 -6.95 1.04
N PHE A 62 -7.00 -7.60 1.13
CA PHE A 62 -6.73 -9.00 0.83
C PHE A 62 -6.02 -9.66 2.02
N CYS A 63 -6.24 -10.95 2.22
CA CYS A 63 -5.64 -11.74 3.30
C CYS A 63 -4.14 -11.96 3.04
N ALA A 64 -3.39 -12.55 3.99
CA ALA A 64 -1.95 -12.76 3.83
C ALA A 64 -1.58 -13.55 2.56
N GLN A 65 -2.41 -14.52 2.15
CA GLN A 65 -2.26 -15.27 0.90
C GLN A 65 -2.59 -14.43 -0.34
N HIS A 66 -3.69 -13.69 -0.31
CA HIS A 66 -4.15 -12.93 -1.49
C HIS A 66 -3.59 -11.50 -1.59
N LYS A 67 -2.83 -11.05 -0.58
CA LYS A 67 -1.96 -9.88 -0.68
C LYS A 67 -0.92 -10.07 -1.80
N ALA A 68 -0.71 -11.32 -2.24
CA ALA A 68 0.16 -11.72 -3.33
C ALA A 68 -0.35 -11.42 -4.75
N SER A 69 -1.32 -10.53 -4.95
CA SER A 69 -1.43 -9.81 -6.24
C SER A 69 -0.30 -8.76 -6.41
N MET A 70 0.89 -9.12 -5.94
CA MET A 70 2.21 -8.49 -6.03
C MET A 70 3.30 -9.59 -6.12
N GLY A 71 2.90 -10.86 -6.30
CA GLY A 71 3.75 -12.05 -6.39
C GLY A 71 3.91 -12.51 -7.84
N CYS A 72 4.84 -13.43 -8.05
CA CYS A 72 5.10 -14.08 -9.33
C CYS A 72 3.86 -14.86 -9.81
N GLU A 73 3.55 -14.78 -11.10
CA GLU A 73 2.41 -15.48 -11.73
C GLU A 73 2.56 -17.02 -11.73
N HIS A 74 3.79 -17.50 -11.55
CA HIS A 74 4.05 -18.92 -11.31
C HIS A 74 3.34 -19.42 -10.04
N ALA A 75 2.55 -20.49 -10.18
CA ALA A 75 1.76 -21.07 -9.10
C ALA A 75 2.61 -21.39 -7.86
N GLY A 76 2.13 -21.00 -6.69
CA GLY A 76 2.85 -21.20 -5.42
C GLY A 76 4.07 -20.29 -5.20
N CYS A 77 4.43 -19.42 -6.15
CA CYS A 77 5.59 -18.55 -6.01
C CYS A 77 5.26 -17.22 -5.33
N ASN A 78 5.79 -17.02 -4.12
CA ASN A 78 5.63 -15.78 -3.35
C ASN A 78 6.72 -14.73 -3.62
N LYS A 79 7.61 -14.96 -4.61
CA LYS A 79 8.70 -14.03 -4.96
C LYS A 79 8.15 -12.81 -5.69
N LYS A 80 8.76 -11.64 -5.47
CA LYS A 80 8.38 -10.40 -6.16
C LYS A 80 8.63 -10.55 -7.66
N PRO A 81 7.62 -10.28 -8.52
CA PRO A 81 7.81 -10.31 -9.94
C PRO A 81 8.51 -9.05 -10.40
N ARG A 82 9.56 -9.22 -11.21
CA ARG A 82 10.38 -8.14 -11.76
C ARG A 82 10.63 -8.28 -13.26
N TYR A 83 10.19 -9.38 -13.86
CA TYR A 83 10.40 -9.68 -15.27
C TYR A 83 9.06 -9.75 -15.99
N ASN A 84 9.02 -9.18 -17.19
CA ASN A 84 7.91 -9.26 -18.13
C ASN A 84 8.45 -9.00 -19.54
N PHE A 85 7.61 -9.03 -20.56
CA PHE A 85 7.99 -8.66 -21.92
C PHE A 85 8.14 -7.14 -22.08
N GLU A 86 8.83 -6.74 -23.15
CA GLU A 86 9.08 -5.34 -23.48
C GLU A 86 7.75 -4.56 -23.64
N GLY A 87 7.72 -3.31 -23.17
CA GLY A 87 6.52 -2.46 -23.18
C GLY A 87 5.64 -2.53 -21.92
N GLU A 88 5.69 -3.63 -21.17
CA GLU A 88 4.86 -3.83 -19.99
C GLU A 88 5.34 -3.01 -18.78
N GLN A 89 4.40 -2.41 -18.03
CA GLN A 89 4.74 -1.53 -16.87
C GLN A 89 4.81 -2.28 -15.52
N ARG A 90 4.51 -3.58 -15.53
CA ARG A 90 4.47 -4.42 -14.32
C ARG A 90 5.14 -5.76 -14.57
N GLY A 91 6.00 -6.19 -13.65
CA GLY A 91 6.55 -7.53 -13.66
C GLY A 91 5.47 -8.59 -13.43
N LYS A 92 5.51 -9.68 -14.20
CA LYS A 92 4.66 -10.88 -14.03
C LYS A 92 5.42 -12.02 -13.37
N LEU A 93 6.70 -12.21 -13.71
CA LEU A 93 7.51 -13.32 -13.22
C LEU A 93 8.71 -12.84 -12.39
N CYS A 94 9.17 -13.69 -11.46
CA CYS A 94 10.39 -13.45 -10.70
C CYS A 94 11.63 -13.87 -11.52
N GLN A 95 12.83 -13.55 -11.05
CA GLN A 95 14.08 -13.88 -11.75
C GLN A 95 14.22 -15.38 -12.06
N GLN A 96 13.75 -16.25 -11.16
CA GLN A 96 13.87 -17.71 -11.30
C GLN A 96 12.81 -18.31 -12.22
N HIS A 97 11.73 -17.59 -12.49
CA HIS A 97 10.65 -18.04 -13.34
C HIS A 97 10.54 -17.21 -14.62
N ARG A 98 11.56 -16.41 -14.96
CA ARG A 98 11.55 -15.61 -16.19
C ARG A 98 11.69 -16.54 -17.41
N GLN A 99 10.98 -16.22 -18.47
CA GLN A 99 11.09 -16.92 -19.75
C GLN A 99 12.12 -16.22 -20.66
N LYS A 100 12.61 -16.93 -21.69
CA LYS A 100 13.51 -16.36 -22.70
C LYS A 100 12.79 -15.20 -23.41
N GLY A 101 13.44 -14.05 -23.54
CA GLY A 101 12.84 -12.83 -24.08
C GLY A 101 12.14 -11.91 -23.06
N MET A 102 12.10 -12.28 -21.77
CA MET A 102 11.61 -11.37 -20.73
C MET A 102 12.71 -10.41 -20.25
N VAL A 103 12.36 -9.13 -20.20
CA VAL A 103 13.19 -8.03 -19.68
C VAL A 103 12.85 -7.69 -18.24
N PHE A 104 13.78 -7.06 -17.54
CA PHE A 104 13.55 -6.56 -16.21
C PHE A 104 12.71 -5.28 -16.24
N VAL A 105 11.49 -5.34 -15.72
CA VAL A 105 10.56 -4.22 -15.67
C VAL A 105 10.66 -3.53 -14.31
N ARG A 106 11.24 -2.32 -14.31
CA ARG A 106 11.13 -1.41 -13.16
C ARG A 106 9.69 -0.90 -13.11
N ARG A 107 9.04 -0.99 -11.95
CA ARG A 107 7.78 -0.26 -11.75
C ARG A 107 8.06 1.21 -12.02
N ARG A 108 7.47 1.75 -13.09
CA ARG A 108 7.53 3.17 -13.39
C ARG A 108 6.85 3.88 -12.21
N LYS A 109 7.63 4.52 -11.35
CA LYS A 109 7.07 5.45 -10.36
C LYS A 109 6.42 6.56 -11.18
N ALA A 110 5.25 7.05 -10.77
CA ALA A 110 4.72 8.30 -11.32
C ALA A 110 5.27 9.46 -10.48
N CYS A 111 5.32 10.66 -11.06
CA CYS A 111 5.54 11.88 -10.29
C CYS A 111 4.49 11.97 -9.16
N ARG A 112 4.91 12.30 -7.94
CA ARG A 112 4.02 12.44 -6.78
C ARG A 112 3.17 13.72 -6.80
N HIS A 113 3.38 14.60 -7.78
CA HIS A 113 2.55 15.77 -8.02
C HIS A 113 1.16 15.33 -8.52
N ALA A 114 0.09 15.83 -7.88
CA ALA A 114 -1.28 15.43 -8.20
C ALA A 114 -1.60 15.80 -9.67
N GLY A 115 -2.07 14.83 -10.46
CA GLY A 115 -2.36 15.03 -11.89
C GLY A 115 -1.14 14.95 -12.82
N CYS A 116 0.06 14.66 -12.31
CA CYS A 116 1.25 14.55 -13.14
C CYS A 116 1.53 13.09 -13.56
N ALA A 117 1.37 12.79 -14.85
CA ALA A 117 1.67 11.47 -15.44
C ALA A 117 3.15 11.29 -15.83
N ALA A 118 3.98 12.33 -15.67
CA ALA A 118 5.38 12.30 -16.06
C ALA A 118 6.20 11.29 -15.24
N ALA A 119 7.17 10.66 -15.89
CA ALA A 119 8.11 9.78 -15.21
C ALA A 119 9.02 10.64 -14.28
N PRO A 120 9.18 10.25 -13.00
CA PRO A 120 10.16 10.85 -12.12
C PRO A 120 11.56 10.47 -12.57
N SER A 121 12.53 11.35 -12.28
CA SER A 121 13.95 11.06 -12.54
C SER A 121 14.39 9.78 -11.82
N GLN A 122 15.48 9.14 -12.27
CA GLN A 122 15.89 7.79 -11.86
C GLN A 122 16.09 7.63 -10.34
N GLU A 123 16.25 8.74 -9.61
CA GLU A 123 16.39 8.80 -8.15
C GLU A 123 15.31 9.66 -7.44
N GLY A 124 14.32 10.18 -8.19
CA GLY A 124 13.33 11.14 -7.71
C GLY A 124 11.95 10.56 -7.39
N LYS A 125 11.18 11.28 -6.55
CA LYS A 125 9.71 11.09 -6.39
C LYS A 125 8.91 12.04 -7.30
N HIS A 126 9.60 12.98 -7.97
CA HIS A 126 9.02 14.00 -8.84
C HIS A 126 9.73 13.97 -10.20
N CYS A 127 9.04 14.39 -11.27
CA CYS A 127 9.62 14.57 -12.59
C CYS A 127 10.58 15.77 -12.63
N GLU A 128 11.35 15.90 -13.70
CA GLU A 128 12.29 17.01 -13.88
C GLU A 128 11.59 18.38 -13.70
N ALA A 129 10.34 18.51 -14.15
CA ALA A 129 9.52 19.71 -13.98
C ALA A 129 9.11 20.00 -12.52
N HIS A 130 8.99 18.97 -11.68
CA HIS A 130 8.56 19.08 -10.27
C HIS A 130 9.69 18.76 -9.28
N LYS A 131 10.94 18.69 -9.76
CA LYS A 131 12.12 18.27 -8.98
C LYS A 131 12.46 19.26 -7.86
N GLN A 132 12.09 20.53 -8.02
CA GLN A 132 12.42 21.63 -7.11
C GLN A 132 11.46 21.75 -5.90
N GLU A 133 10.30 21.09 -5.91
CA GLU A 133 9.31 21.17 -4.82
C GLU A 133 9.59 20.21 -3.65
N GLY A 134 10.78 19.59 -3.63
CA GLY A 134 11.15 18.54 -2.68
C GLY A 134 12.05 18.94 -1.50
N THR A 135 12.52 20.19 -1.43
CA THR A 135 13.49 20.64 -0.41
C THR A 135 12.93 21.64 0.60
N VAL A 136 11.64 21.56 0.93
CA VAL A 136 11.09 22.26 2.10
C VAL A 136 10.53 21.23 3.08
N GLY A 137 11.38 20.82 4.01
CA GLY A 137 11.05 19.84 5.03
C GLY A 137 12.14 19.58 6.06
N ALA A 138 12.93 20.60 6.42
CA ALA A 138 13.74 20.63 7.63
C ALA A 138 13.96 22.09 8.08
N ALA A 139 12.85 22.78 8.38
CA ALA A 139 12.86 24.00 9.18
C ALA A 139 11.83 23.83 10.30
N ALA A 140 12.34 23.42 11.46
CA ALA A 140 11.77 23.56 12.80
C ALA A 140 12.93 23.13 13.72
N GLY A 141 13.62 24.00 14.45
CA GLY A 141 13.09 25.09 15.28
C GLY A 141 13.39 24.73 16.73
N ALA A 142 14.56 25.16 17.21
CA ALA A 142 14.94 25.50 18.58
C ALA A 142 16.42 25.89 18.57
#